data_AF-A0A380E201-F1
#
_entry.id   AF-A0A380E201-F1
#
_cell.length_a   1.000
_cell.length_b   1.000
_cell.length_c   1.000
_cell.angle_alpha   90.00
_cell.angle_beta   90.00
_cell.angle_gamma   90.00
#
_symmetry.space_group_name_H-M   'P 1'
#
loop_
_entity.id
_entity.type
_entity.pdbx_description
1 polymer ?
#
loop_
_entity_poly.entity_id
_entity_poly.type
_entity_poly.pdbx_seq_one_letter_code
_entity_poly.pdbx_strand_id
1 'polypeptide(L)' 'MLGVAKAFPEKSKDGKTLKVKLRSDAKWSNGDKVTAQDFVYAWRKTVDPKTGSEFAYIMGDIKNASDISTGKKPVEH' A
#
# COMPACT_ATOMS: atom_id res chain seq x y z
N MET A 1 -3.83 7.96 -15.46
CA MET A 1 -4.32 6.62 -15.86
C MET A 1 -4.75 5.88 -14.60
N LEU A 2 -5.96 5.31 -14.56
CA LEU A 2 -6.42 4.48 -13.44
C LEU A 2 -5.86 3.06 -13.64
N GLY A 3 -5.06 2.56 -12.70
CA GLY A 3 -4.51 1.21 -12.72
C GLY A 3 -5.54 0.17 -12.25
N VAL A 4 -5.22 -0.56 -11.18
CA VAL A 4 -6.14 -1.55 -10.57
C VAL A 4 -7.35 -0.88 -9.87
N ALA A 5 -7.26 0.41 -9.56
CA ALA A 5 -8.36 1.17 -8.99
C ALA A 5 -9.51 1.35 -10.00
N LYS A 6 -10.75 1.11 -9.56
CA LYS A 6 -11.97 1.26 -10.36
C LYS A 6 -12.30 2.73 -10.67
N ALA A 7 -11.92 3.64 -9.78
CA ALA A 7 -12.12 5.08 -9.88
C ALA A 7 -11.05 5.80 -9.04
N PHE A 8 -11.04 7.13 -9.10
CA PHE A 8 -10.24 7.93 -8.16
C PHE A 8 -10.65 7.63 -6.70
N PRO A 9 -9.70 7.65 -5.75
CA PRO A 9 -10.00 7.35 -4.35
C PRO A 9 -11.01 8.33 -3.73
N GLU A 10 -11.90 7.82 -2.89
CA GLU A 10 -12.76 8.64 -2.04
C GLU A 10 -11.91 9.19 -0.88
N LYS A 11 -11.87 10.51 -0.71
CA LYS A 11 -11.06 11.19 0.31
C LYS A 11 -11.92 11.57 1.52
N SER A 12 -11.43 11.31 2.73
CA SER A 12 -12.07 11.76 3.97
C SER A 12 -12.07 13.29 4.09
N LYS A 13 -12.91 13.83 4.98
CA LYS A 13 -13.02 15.28 5.21
C LYS A 13 -11.70 15.93 5.64
N ASP A 14 -10.94 15.26 6.49
CA ASP A 14 -9.61 15.70 6.94
C ASP A 14 -8.50 15.44 5.92
N GLY A 15 -8.83 14.73 4.84
CA GLY A 15 -7.94 14.42 3.75
C GLY A 15 -6.84 13.40 4.03
N LYS A 16 -6.86 12.73 5.20
CA LYS A 16 -5.82 11.79 5.63
C LYS A 16 -6.17 10.32 5.36
N THR A 17 -7.39 10.05 4.91
CA THR A 17 -7.87 8.71 4.56
C THR A 17 -8.30 8.67 3.10
N LEU A 18 -7.76 7.73 2.34
CA LEU A 18 -8.16 7.44 0.96
C LEU A 18 -8.78 6.04 0.92
N LYS A 19 -10.04 5.95 0.48
CA LYS A 19 -10.72 4.67 0.24
C LYS A 19 -10.66 4.35 -1.25
N VAL A 20 -9.95 3.27 -1.58
CA VAL A 20 -9.76 2.80 -2.95
C VAL A 20 -10.65 1.58 -3.20
N LYS A 21 -11.47 1.63 -4.26
CA LYS A 21 -12.21 0.48 -4.76
C LYS A 21 -11.40 -0.17 -5.88
N LEU A 22 -11.07 -1.45 -5.74
CA LEU A 22 -10.38 -2.21 -6.79
C LEU A 22 -11.37 -2.64 -7.88
N ARG A 23 -10.88 -2.80 -9.11
CA ARG A 23 -11.66 -3.42 -10.19
C ARG A 23 -11.88 -4.90 -9.89
N SER A 24 -13.08 -5.41 -10.17
CA SER A 24 -13.46 -6.80 -9.91
C SER A 24 -12.85 -7.81 -10.89
N ASP A 25 -12.36 -7.34 -12.02
CA ASP A 25 -11.77 -8.15 -13.11
C ASP A 25 -10.24 -8.18 -13.07
N ALA A 26 -9.61 -7.49 -12.11
CA ALA A 26 -8.16 -7.47 -11.98
C ALA A 26 -7.62 -8.84 -11.56
N LYS A 27 -6.67 -9.35 -12.34
CA LYS A 27 -6.03 -10.64 -12.11
C LYS A 27 -4.52 -10.55 -12.27
N TRP A 28 -3.81 -11.35 -11.49
CA TRP A 28 -2.42 -11.69 -11.73
C TRP A 28 -2.31 -12.56 -12.99
N SER A 29 -1.12 -12.65 -13.57
CA SER A 29 -0.86 -13.45 -14.78
C SER A 29 -1.13 -14.94 -14.58
N ASN A 30 -1.06 -15.43 -13.34
CA ASN A 30 -1.39 -16.79 -12.96
C ASN A 30 -2.92 -17.06 -12.85
N GLY A 31 -3.75 -16.03 -13.03
CA GLY A 31 -5.21 -16.13 -12.99
C GLY A 31 -5.85 -15.76 -11.64
N ASP A 32 -5.07 -15.60 -10.57
CA ASP A 32 -5.57 -15.22 -9.26
C ASP A 32 -6.13 -13.80 -9.26
N LYS A 33 -7.15 -13.53 -8.45
CA LYS A 33 -7.72 -12.18 -8.31
C LYS A 33 -6.73 -11.28 -7.57
N VAL A 34 -6.58 -10.06 -8.05
CA VAL A 34 -5.87 -9.02 -7.28
C VAL A 34 -6.78 -8.54 -6.15
N THR A 35 -6.26 -8.51 -4.93
CA THR A 35 -7.02 -8.16 -3.72
C THR A 35 -6.41 -6.97 -2.98
N ALA A 36 -7.14 -6.41 -2.01
CA ALA A 36 -6.61 -5.36 -1.14
C ALA A 36 -5.39 -5.84 -0.32
N GLN A 37 -5.32 -7.14 0.00
CA GLN A 37 -4.23 -7.70 0.78
C GLN A 37 -2.91 -7.70 0.02
N ASP A 38 -2.93 -7.76 -1.32
CA ASP A 38 -1.72 -7.68 -2.13
C ASP A 38 -1.03 -6.32 -1.98
N PHE A 39 -1.82 -5.24 -1.89
CA PHE A 39 -1.30 -3.89 -1.65
C PHE A 39 -0.81 -3.72 -0.21
N VAL A 40 -1.55 -4.26 0.78
CA VAL A 40 -1.12 -4.26 2.19
C VAL A 40 0.22 -4.96 2.34
N TYR A 41 0.36 -6.17 1.76
CA TYR A 41 1.60 -6.93 1.75
C TYR A 41 2.73 -6.16 1.09
N ALA A 42 2.52 -5.64 -0.13
CA ALA A 42 3.55 -4.92 -0.86
C ALA A 42 4.04 -3.67 -0.10
N TRP A 43 3.13 -2.87 0.46
CA TRP A 43 3.50 -1.67 1.20
C TRP A 43 4.24 -1.99 2.50
N ARG A 44 3.77 -2.99 3.26
CA ARG A 44 4.45 -3.47 4.46
C ARG A 44 5.85 -3.99 4.14
N LYS A 45 5.99 -4.79 3.08
CA LYS A 45 7.28 -5.30 2.61
C LYS A 45 8.23 -4.15 2.23
N THR A 46 7.74 -3.13 1.52
CA THR A 46 8.56 -1.98 1.13
C THR A 46 9.12 -1.20 2.32
N VAL A 47 8.34 -1.03 3.39
CA VAL A 47 8.78 -0.27 4.58
C VAL A 47 9.48 -1.13 5.63
N ASP A 48 9.43 -2.46 5.53
CA ASP A 48 10.16 -3.35 6.44
C ASP A 48 11.68 -3.15 6.29
N PRO A 49 12.39 -2.73 7.36
CA PRO A 49 13.84 -2.57 7.32
C PRO A 49 14.59 -3.84 6.88
N LYS A 50 14.03 -5.03 7.13
CA LYS A 50 14.62 -6.31 6.72
C LYS A 50 14.60 -6.52 5.21
N THR A 51 13.67 -5.88 4.50
CA THR A 51 13.63 -5.92 3.03
C THR A 51 14.77 -5.11 2.43
N GLY A 52 15.24 -4.05 3.10
CA GLY A 52 16.33 -3.21 2.62
C GLY A 52 15.98 -2.41 1.36
N SER A 53 14.71 -1.98 1.20
CA SER A 53 14.28 -1.24 0.02
C SER A 53 14.92 0.15 -0.06
N GLU A 54 15.67 0.41 -1.14
CA GLU A 54 16.26 1.73 -1.44
C GLU A 54 15.20 2.83 -1.61
N PHE A 55 13.96 2.45 -1.93
CA PHE A 55 12.84 3.36 -2.17
C PHE A 55 11.83 3.45 -1.02
N ALA A 56 12.14 2.92 0.17
CA ALA A 56 11.21 2.99 1.31
C ALA A 56 10.76 4.42 1.65
N TYR A 57 11.60 5.42 1.37
CA TYR A 57 11.34 6.84 1.63
C TYR A 57 10.11 7.40 0.89
N ILE A 58 9.73 6.85 -0.27
CA ILE A 58 8.56 7.33 -1.03
C ILE A 58 7.23 7.09 -0.29
N MET A 59 7.24 6.21 0.70
CA MET A 59 6.06 5.82 1.48
C MET A 59 5.82 6.76 2.67
N GLY A 60 6.67 7.79 2.88
CA GLY A 60 6.67 8.63 4.09
C GLY A 60 5.35 9.34 4.41
N ASP A 61 4.50 9.56 3.40
CA ASP A 61 3.17 10.16 3.58
C ASP A 61 2.11 9.18 4.13
N ILE A 62 2.43 7.89 4.15
CA ILE A 62 1.56 6.86 4.73
C ILE A 62 1.81 6.81 6.23
N LYS A 63 0.73 6.86 7.01
CA LYS A 63 0.77 6.81 8.48
C LYS A 63 1.67 5.66 8.97
N ASN A 64 2.62 5.98 9.85
CA ASN A 64 3.62 5.10 10.44
C ASN A 64 4.73 4.58 9.49
N ALA A 65 4.71 4.84 8.19
CA ALA A 65 5.70 4.28 7.25
C ALA A 65 7.14 4.65 7.63
N SER A 66 7.41 5.92 7.95
CA SER A 66 8.74 6.39 8.37
C SER A 66 9.20 5.82 9.71
N ASP A 67 8.27 5.64 10.65
CA ASP A 67 8.60 5.03 11.95
C ASP A 67 8.96 3.54 11.78
N ILE A 68 8.26 2.83 10.89
CA ILE A 68 8.53 1.42 10.59
C ILE A 68 9.87 1.29 9.85
N SER A 69 10.09 2.10 8.81
CA SER A 69 11.32 2.03 8.00
C SER A 69 12.58 2.41 8.77
N THR A 70 12.46 3.21 9.83
CA THR A 70 13.56 3.54 10.75
C THR A 70 13.63 2.62 11.98
N GLY A 71 12.83 1.55 12.02
CA GLY A 71 12.84 0.55 13.10
C GLY A 71 12.26 1.03 14.43
N LYS A 72 11.60 2.19 14.47
CA LYS A 72 10.94 2.74 15.66
C LYS A 72 9.61 2.05 15.98
N LYS A 73 8.99 1.42 14.97
CA LYS A 73 7.77 0.61 15.12
C LYS A 73 7.92 -0.73 14.39
N PRO A 74 7.28 -1.80 14.88
CA PRO A 74 7.26 -3.07 14.17
C PRO A 74 6.39 -2.99 12.91
N VAL A 75 6.69 -3.82 11.93
CA VAL A 75 5.74 -4.14 10.85
C VAL A 75 4.62 -4.98 11.47
N GLU A 76 3.38 -4.51 11.39
CA GLU A 76 2.22 -5.35 11.71
C GLU A 76 2.04 -6.38 10.59
N HIS A 77 2.00 -7.67 10.92
CA HIS A 77 1.72 -8.74 9.98
C HIS A 77 0.28 -9.20 10.12
#